data_AF-A0A0W7THZ2-F1
#
_entry.id   AF-A0A0W7THZ2-F1
#
_cell.length_a   1.000
_cell.length_b   1.000
_cell.length_c   1.000
_cell.angle_alpha   90.00
_cell.angle_beta   90.00
_cell.angle_gamma   90.00
#
_symmetry.space_group_name_H-M   'P 1'
#
loop_
_entity.id
_entity.type
_entity.pdbx_description
1 polymer ?
#
loop_
_entity_poly.entity_id
_entity_poly.type
_entity_poly.pdbx_seq_one_letter_code
_entity_poly.pdbx_strand_id
1 'polypeptide(L)'
;MQKEVIRERYLDRLRSGKDLTDVVKVVTGMRRVGKSTLLDQYISDLISGGTDPKDIIKMNFETFEFRDVGTSDELDRALLERIGKSGRKYVFLDEIQTSRGGRSPYPI
;
A
#
# COMPACT_ATOMS: atom_id res chain seq x y z
N MET A 1 23.05 -13.23 -5.88
CA MET A 1 21.84 -13.12 -5.05
C MET A 1 21.93 -11.79 -4.30
N GLN A 2 21.13 -10.78 -4.66
CA GLN A 2 21.17 -9.50 -3.96
C GLN A 2 20.62 -9.68 -2.54
N LYS A 3 21.39 -9.28 -1.54
CA LYS A 3 20.98 -9.34 -0.14
C LYS A 3 20.15 -8.09 0.15
N GLU A 4 18.85 -8.27 0.30
CA GLU A 4 17.96 -7.16 0.64
C GLU A 4 18.30 -6.63 2.04
N VAL A 5 18.47 -5.32 2.18
CA VAL A 5 18.78 -4.71 3.48
C VAL A 5 17.47 -4.52 4.24
N ILE A 6 17.34 -5.23 5.36
CA ILE A 6 16.18 -5.13 6.25
C ILE A 6 16.19 -3.77 6.96
N ARG A 7 15.06 -3.07 6.91
CA ARG A 7 14.90 -1.73 7.48
C ARG A 7 14.29 -1.75 8.88
N GLU A 8 14.96 -2.43 9.81
CA GLU A 8 14.43 -2.78 11.15
C GLU A 8 13.77 -1.60 11.88
N ARG A 9 14.46 -0.47 12.01
CA ARG A 9 13.90 0.73 12.67
C ARG A 9 12.57 1.20 12.08
N TYR A 10 12.38 1.07 10.76
CA TYR A 10 11.13 1.48 10.10
C TYR A 10 10.07 0.38 10.22
N LEU A 11 10.47 -0.88 10.15
CA LEU A 11 9.59 -2.03 10.40
C LEU A 11 9.04 -2.00 11.82
N ASP A 12 9.86 -1.68 12.83
CA ASP A 12 9.41 -1.57 14.22
C ASP A 12 8.32 -0.50 14.42
N ARG A 13 8.42 0.62 13.69
CA ARG A 13 7.37 1.66 13.69
C ARG A 13 6.07 1.17 13.03
N LEU A 14 6.17 0.29 12.04
CA LEU A 14 4.99 -0.32 11.42
C LEU A 14 4.40 -1.39 12.33
N ARG A 15 5.23 -2.22 12.97
CA ARG A 15 4.85 -3.26 13.93
C ARG A 15 4.18 -2.68 15.18
N SER A 16 4.65 -1.55 15.69
CA SER A 16 4.11 -0.95 16.94
C SER A 16 2.64 -0.56 16.84
N GLY A 17 2.16 -0.20 15.65
CA GLY A 17 0.74 0.04 15.41
C GLY A 17 0.03 -1.13 14.74
N LYS A 18 0.61 -2.33 14.72
CA LYS A 18 -0.07 -3.50 14.18
C LYS A 18 -1.39 -3.67 14.95
N ASP A 19 -2.43 -4.01 14.22
CA ASP A 19 -3.79 -4.23 14.71
C ASP A 19 -4.58 -3.00 15.20
N LEU A 20 -4.00 -1.80 15.20
CA LEU A 20 -4.74 -0.55 15.41
C LEU A 20 -5.58 -0.24 14.17
N THR A 21 -6.91 -0.28 14.31
CA THR A 21 -7.87 -0.10 13.20
C THR A 21 -8.37 1.33 13.04
N ASP A 22 -8.10 2.19 14.02
CA ASP A 22 -8.48 3.60 14.08
C ASP A 22 -7.38 4.54 13.58
N VAL A 23 -6.27 4.00 13.07
CA VAL A 23 -5.10 4.77 12.64
C VAL A 23 -4.67 4.42 11.22
N VAL A 24 -4.56 5.43 10.37
CA VAL A 24 -3.91 5.32 9.06
C VAL A 24 -2.42 5.64 9.20
N LYS A 25 -1.55 4.72 8.78
CA LYS A 25 -0.10 4.94 8.77
C LYS A 25 0.35 5.44 7.41
N VAL A 26 0.95 6.63 7.38
CA VAL A 26 1.47 7.22 6.15
C VAL A 26 3.00 7.11 6.14
N VAL A 27 3.55 6.43 5.13
CA VAL A 27 5.00 6.36 4.89
C VAL A 27 5.36 7.38 3.82
N THR A 28 5.99 8.48 4.23
CA THR A 28 6.48 9.53 3.31
C THR A 28 7.99 9.44 3.12
N GLY A 29 8.48 9.98 2.01
CA GLY A 29 9.91 10.02 1.69
C GLY A 29 10.16 10.26 0.20
N MET A 30 11.39 10.64 -0.15
CA MET A 30 11.75 10.95 -1.54
C MET A 30 11.52 9.76 -2.50
N ARG A 31 11.43 10.04 -3.80
CA ARG A 31 11.40 8.98 -4.82
C ARG A 31 12.68 8.13 -4.74
N ARG A 32 12.56 6.83 -5.02
CA ARG A 32 13.67 5.85 -5.06
C ARG A 32 14.36 5.56 -3.72
N VAL A 33 13.80 5.96 -2.57
CA VAL A 33 14.33 5.59 -1.25
C VAL A 33 13.93 4.17 -0.81
N GLY A 34 13.13 3.45 -1.61
CA GLY A 34 12.70 2.08 -1.33
C GLY A 34 11.53 1.97 -0.36
N LYS A 35 10.54 2.87 -0.47
CA LYS A 35 9.29 2.80 0.32
C LYS A 35 8.49 1.55 -0.03
N SER A 36 8.31 1.25 -1.32
CA SER A 36 7.65 0.04 -1.78
C SER A 36 8.34 -1.21 -1.22
N THR A 37 9.67 -1.24 -1.23
CA THR A 37 10.48 -2.30 -0.60
C THR A 37 10.22 -2.43 0.90
N LEU A 38 10.08 -1.33 1.63
CA LEU A 38 9.72 -1.37 3.06
C LEU A 38 8.29 -1.94 3.26
N LEU A 39 7.33 -1.57 2.41
CA LEU A 39 5.98 -2.12 2.46
C LEU A 39 5.99 -3.64 2.18
N ASP A 40 6.79 -4.08 1.20
CA ASP A 40 6.95 -5.50 0.86
C ASP A 40 7.61 -6.31 1.99
N GLN A 41 8.61 -5.73 2.66
CA GLN A 41 9.19 -6.31 3.87
C GLN A 41 8.16 -6.44 4.98
N TYR A 42 7.33 -5.41 5.21
CA TYR A 42 6.30 -5.48 6.24
C TYR A 42 5.15 -6.45 5.90
N ILE A 43 4.76 -6.57 4.62
CA ILE A 43 3.83 -7.60 4.15
C ILE A 43 4.39 -9.00 4.45
N SER A 44 5.67 -9.22 4.13
CA SER A 44 6.35 -10.49 4.41
C SER A 44 6.40 -10.80 5.91
N ASP A 45 6.66 -9.79 6.75
CA ASP A 45 6.58 -9.89 8.20
C ASP A 45 5.17 -10.27 8.69
N LEU A 46 4.11 -9.68 8.14
CA LEU A 46 2.73 -9.98 8.50
C LEU A 46 2.35 -11.42 8.17
N ILE A 47 2.73 -11.90 6.98
CA ILE A 47 2.49 -13.28 6.54
C ILE A 47 3.27 -14.25 7.43
N SER A 48 4.55 -13.96 7.69
CA SER A 48 5.39 -14.78 8.58
C SER A 48 4.84 -14.83 10.01
N GLY A 49 4.18 -13.75 10.44
CA GLY A 49 3.48 -13.65 11.72
C GLY A 49 2.07 -14.25 11.75
N GLY A 50 1.65 -14.99 10.71
CA GLY A 50 0.39 -15.74 10.68
C GLY A 50 -0.80 -15.03 10.05
N THR A 51 -0.61 -13.87 9.40
CA THR A 51 -1.68 -13.22 8.63
C THR A 51 -1.92 -13.99 7.34
N ASP A 52 -3.18 -14.35 7.03
CA ASP A 52 -3.51 -14.99 5.76
C ASP A 52 -3.20 -14.01 4.61
N PRO A 53 -2.44 -14.41 3.57
CA PRO A 53 -2.21 -13.56 2.40
C PRO A 53 -3.51 -13.01 1.75
N LYS A 54 -4.64 -13.71 1.89
CA LYS A 54 -5.97 -13.25 1.42
C LYS A 54 -6.53 -12.06 2.21
N ASP A 55 -5.97 -11.80 3.39
CA ASP A 55 -6.29 -10.65 4.21
C ASP A 55 -5.38 -9.45 3.91
N ILE A 56 -4.44 -9.58 2.98
CA ILE A 56 -3.54 -8.51 2.56
C ILE A 56 -3.95 -7.99 1.19
N ILE A 57 -4.21 -6.68 1.12
CA ILE A 57 -4.61 -5.97 -0.10
C ILE A 57 -3.52 -4.96 -0.41
N LYS A 58 -2.83 -5.13 -1.54
CA LYS A 58 -1.82 -4.17 -2.03
C LYS A 58 -2.31 -3.56 -3.33
N MET A 59 -2.34 -2.23 -3.38
CA MET A 59 -2.71 -1.45 -4.56
C MET A 59 -1.57 -0.50 -4.88
N ASN A 60 -1.05 -0.56 -6.11
CA ASN A 60 0.00 0.34 -6.59
C ASN A 60 -0.56 1.22 -7.70
N PHE A 61 -0.69 2.52 -7.44
CA PHE A 61 -1.35 3.46 -8.34
C PHE A 61 -0.51 3.87 -9.57
N GLU A 62 0.72 3.37 -9.71
CA GLU A 62 1.49 3.48 -10.95
C GLU A 62 1.16 2.38 -11.97
N THR A 63 0.44 1.32 -11.57
CA THR A 63 0.08 0.23 -12.49
C THR A 63 -1.08 0.63 -13.41
N PHE A 64 -1.19 -0.07 -14.54
CA PHE A 64 -2.27 0.16 -15.51
C PHE A 64 -3.67 -0.06 -14.89
N GLU A 65 -3.77 -1.02 -13.97
CA GLU A 65 -5.02 -1.39 -13.29
C GLU A 65 -5.69 -0.21 -12.58
N PHE A 66 -4.89 0.73 -12.04
CA PHE A 66 -5.37 1.86 -11.26
C PHE A 66 -5.19 3.21 -11.96
N ARG A 67 -4.86 3.19 -13.26
CA ARG A 67 -4.66 4.40 -14.07
C ARG A 67 -5.87 5.34 -14.03
N ASP A 68 -7.07 4.77 -14.03
CA ASP A 68 -8.32 5.52 -14.10
C ASP A 68 -8.90 5.84 -12.72
N VAL A 69 -8.26 5.41 -11.63
CA VAL A 69 -8.68 5.77 -10.27
C VAL A 69 -8.14 7.16 -9.96
N GLY A 70 -8.91 8.21 -10.24
CA GLY A 70 -8.52 9.62 -10.05
C GLY A 70 -9.25 10.33 -8.91
N THR A 71 -10.38 9.77 -8.46
CA THR A 71 -11.25 10.37 -7.45
C THR A 71 -11.33 9.52 -6.17
N SER A 72 -11.79 10.13 -5.08
CA SER A 72 -12.01 9.41 -3.82
C SER A 72 -13.07 8.32 -3.97
N ASP A 73 -14.12 8.56 -4.76
CA ASP A 73 -15.21 7.61 -4.97
C ASP A 73 -14.75 6.36 -5.75
N GLU A 74 -13.89 6.57 -6.77
CA GLU A 74 -13.28 5.47 -7.52
C GLU A 74 -12.33 4.64 -6.65
N LEU A 75 -11.58 5.30 -5.76
CA LEU A 75 -10.73 4.64 -4.78
C LEU A 75 -11.56 3.78 -3.83
N ASP A 76 -12.61 4.35 -3.26
CA ASP A 76 -13.51 3.65 -2.34
C ASP A 76 -14.13 2.43 -3.01
N ARG A 77 -14.61 2.57 -4.26
CA ARG A 77 -15.14 1.44 -5.02
C ARG A 77 -14.09 0.35 -5.23
N ALA A 78 -12.90 0.72 -5.71
CA ALA A 78 -11.81 -0.22 -5.95
C ALA A 78 -11.39 -0.95 -4.67
N LEU A 79 -11.43 -0.26 -3.52
CA LEU A 79 -11.08 -0.84 -2.24
C LEU A 79 -12.17 -1.78 -1.71
N LEU A 80 -13.44 -1.37 -1.75
CA LEU A 80 -14.58 -2.15 -1.27
C LEU A 80 -14.73 -3.48 -2.04
N GLU A 81 -14.47 -3.48 -3.35
CA GLU A 81 -14.46 -4.69 -4.17
C GLU A 81 -13.42 -5.73 -3.68
N ARG A 82 -12.35 -5.28 -3.03
CA ARG A 82 -11.22 -6.14 -2.58
C ARG A 82 -11.30 -6.51 -1.10
N ILE A 83 -11.91 -5.68 -0.25
CA ILE A 83 -12.00 -5.90 1.21
C ILE A 83 -12.88 -7.11 1.58
N GLY A 84 -13.75 -7.56 0.69
CA GLY A 84 -14.65 -8.68 0.97
C GLY A 84 -15.62 -8.37 2.12
N LYS A 85 -16.31 -9.40 2.63
CA LYS A 85 -17.44 -9.21 3.56
C LYS A 85 -17.09 -9.36 5.05
N SER A 86 -15.95 -9.94 5.38
CA SER A 86 -15.60 -10.24 6.77
C SER A 86 -14.10 -10.41 6.98
N GLY A 87 -13.67 -10.26 8.23
CA GLY A 87 -12.29 -10.44 8.65
C GLY A 87 -11.50 -9.14 8.64
N ARG A 88 -10.36 -9.16 9.33
CA ARG A 88 -9.42 -8.04 9.36
C ARG A 88 -8.67 -8.00 8.05
N LYS A 89 -8.58 -6.83 7.42
CA LYS A 89 -7.80 -6.63 6.20
C LYS A 89 -6.66 -5.65 6.45
N TYR A 90 -5.50 -5.95 5.88
CA TYR A 90 -4.34 -5.07 5.84
C TYR A 90 -4.26 -4.44 4.46
N VAL A 91 -4.53 -3.14 4.38
CA VAL A 91 -4.56 -2.39 3.12
C VAL A 91 -3.27 -1.59 2.96
N PHE A 92 -2.60 -1.79 1.83
CA PHE A 92 -1.36 -1.15 1.43
C PHE A 92 -1.60 -0.35 0.15
N LEU A 93 -1.55 0.98 0.25
CA LEU A 93 -1.67 1.88 -0.89
C LEU A 93 -0.28 2.44 -1.22
N ASP A 94 0.23 2.14 -2.41
CA ASP A 94 1.53 2.60 -2.89
C ASP A 94 1.38 3.66 -3.99
N GLU A 95 2.18 4.72 -3.89
CA GLU A 95 2.16 5.86 -4.81
C GLU A 95 0.75 6.47 -5.06
N ILE A 96 -0.12 6.49 -4.03
CA ILE A 96 -1.50 7.05 -4.09
C ILE A 96 -1.57 8.51 -4.58
N GLN A 97 -0.47 9.27 -4.53
CA GLN A 97 -0.37 10.60 -5.12
C GLN A 97 -0.44 10.62 -6.65
N THR A 98 -0.09 9.53 -7.32
CA THR A 98 0.04 9.45 -8.79
C THR A 98 -1.30 9.65 -9.49
N SER A 99 -2.39 9.19 -8.87
CA SER A 99 -3.76 9.36 -9.38
C SER A 99 -4.24 10.81 -9.46
N ARG A 100 -3.63 11.74 -8.71
CA ARG A 100 -4.08 13.13 -8.61
C ARG A 100 -3.46 14.07 -9.65
N GLY A 101 -2.48 13.62 -10.42
CA GLY A 101 -1.65 14.49 -11.29
C GLY A 101 -1.82 14.32 -12.81
N GLY A 102 -2.72 13.43 -13.26
CA GLY A 102 -2.68 12.87 -14.62
C GLY A 102 -3.78 13.29 -15.58
N ARG A 103 -4.17 14.58 -15.66
CA ARG A 103 -4.88 15.11 -16.85
C ARG A 103 -4.36 16.50 -17.19
N SER A 104 -3.32 16.56 -18.02
CA SER A 104 -3.23 17.66 -18.97
C SER A 104 -4.35 17.45 -20.00
N PRO A 105 -5.25 18.40 -20.22
CA PRO A 105 -6.35 18.26 -21.19
C PRO A 105 -5.90 18.33 -22.66
N TYR A 106 -4.59 18.40 -22.93
CA TYR A 106 -4.07 18.51 -24.29
C TYR A 106 -3.41 17.21 -24.77
N PRO A 107 -3.86 16.62 -25.89
CA PRO A 107 -3.10 15.60 -26.59
C PRO A 107 -1.82 16.22 -27.18
N ILE A 108 -0.72 15.46 -27.13
CA ILE A 108 0.49 15.67 -27.94
C ILE A 108 0.18 15.40 -29.41
#